data_AF-A0A6G0X1H1-F1
#
_entry.id   AF-A0A6G0X1H1-F1
#
_cell.length_a   1.000
_cell.length_b   1.000
_cell.length_c   1.000
_cell.angle_alpha   90.00
_cell.angle_beta   90.00
_cell.angle_gamma   90.00
#
_symmetry.space_group_name_H-M   'P 1'
#
loop_
_entity.id
_entity.type
_entity.pdbx_description
1 polymer ?
#
loop_
_entity_poly.entity_id
_entity_poly.type
_entity_poly.pdbx_seq_one_letter_code
_entity_poly.pdbx_strand_id
1 'polypeptide(L)'
;MVATTVLDTKGYLAAKDAVHQLKLQSISSDKSDSSSSPVTRTNGYGKVQQQVVREMDVAMAEHAVIVRTSGLRPGRENILIEHIDVLRKTYSQALEALEKEHDVAEKRWQEELQLQQATYQAQVEKQTTLLADREKDMEQWQQELETQHFEELERLTKQYDDKVLEIQTLCETKVTHVDATAARNLESVRERMKEWKAGFEAKVKSAVQSKIEQLQVQSERQLQAVVTQLDKEAHAIMAALHDSRQKVKSLEHKNDDLTQQIEHLAAGEKEATDRLTELHQRLAHEQAKTAHFQQLYETLFVSVNNLRSEHAAEMARLREEHIRNQKVAEQRLTTAHQDELAALHNRVRDTVALKCAVISRLEAQLADATERVEASEELLRQINSDIQNCGGSTRDSKLDLVAGGVDVGC
;
A
#
# COMPACT_ATOMS: atom_id res chain seq x y z
N MET A 1 30.41 7.58 16.88
CA MET A 1 30.64 7.09 15.49
C MET A 1 29.46 6.22 15.11
N VAL A 2 28.43 6.84 14.52
CA VAL A 2 27.25 6.13 14.00
C VAL A 2 27.48 6.01 12.49
N ALA A 3 27.61 4.78 12.01
CA ALA A 3 27.81 4.50 10.61
C ALA A 3 26.53 4.90 9.84
N THR A 4 26.58 6.04 9.15
CA THR A 4 25.61 6.39 8.11
C THR A 4 25.72 5.37 6.99
N THR A 5 24.81 4.40 6.96
CA THR A 5 24.60 3.52 5.81
C THR A 5 23.97 4.35 4.70
N VAL A 6 24.81 5.08 3.97
CA VAL A 6 24.50 5.55 2.62
C VAL A 6 24.07 4.31 1.83
N LEU A 7 22.87 4.31 1.27
CA LEU A 7 22.42 3.24 0.39
C LEU A 7 23.44 3.13 -0.75
N ASP A 8 24.24 2.05 -0.69
CA ASP A 8 25.16 1.67 -1.76
C ASP A 8 24.39 1.66 -3.08
N THR A 9 24.97 2.22 -4.14
CA THR A 9 24.46 2.19 -5.51
C THR A 9 23.92 0.82 -5.93
N LYS A 10 24.49 -0.26 -5.39
CA LYS A 10 23.96 -1.63 -5.55
C LYS A 10 22.60 -1.87 -4.90
N GLY A 11 22.34 -1.31 -3.72
CA GLY A 11 21.05 -1.38 -3.04
C GLY A 11 19.95 -0.60 -3.76
N TYR A 12 20.30 0.55 -4.35
CA TYR A 12 19.37 1.31 -5.20
C TYR A 12 19.02 0.55 -6.49
N LEU A 13 20.02 -0.03 -7.17
CA LEU A 13 19.79 -0.84 -8.37
C LEU A 13 18.99 -2.11 -8.07
N ALA A 14 19.25 -2.79 -6.94
CA ALA A 14 18.47 -3.94 -6.52
C ALA A 14 17.00 -3.58 -6.21
N ALA A 15 16.75 -2.42 -5.62
CA ALA A 15 15.39 -1.92 -5.40
C ALA A 15 14.70 -1.56 -6.72
N LYS A 16 15.42 -0.94 -7.67
CA LYS A 16 14.92 -0.64 -9.02
C LYS A 16 14.55 -1.91 -9.78
N ASP A 17 15.40 -2.94 -9.74
CA ASP A 17 15.14 -4.23 -10.38
C ASP A 17 13.98 -4.98 -9.69
N ALA A 18 13.87 -4.91 -8.37
CA ALA A 18 12.75 -5.49 -7.63
C ALA A 18 11.40 -4.82 -7.98
N VAL A 19 11.39 -3.50 -8.12
CA VAL A 19 10.19 -2.74 -8.56
C VAL A 19 9.85 -3.07 -10.01
N HIS A 20 10.85 -3.24 -10.88
CA HIS A 20 10.64 -3.65 -12.27
C HIS A 20 10.08 -5.08 -12.36
N GLN A 21 10.57 -6.02 -11.55
CA GLN A 21 10.02 -7.38 -11.46
C GLN A 21 8.58 -7.41 -10.90
N LEU A 22 8.25 -6.54 -9.94
CA LEU A 22 6.88 -6.37 -9.44
C LEU A 22 5.94 -5.80 -10.51
N LYS A 23 6.38 -4.82 -11.31
CA LYS A 23 5.63 -4.30 -12.47
C LYS A 23 5.42 -5.38 -13.54
N LEU A 24 6.40 -6.26 -13.78
CA LEU A 24 6.26 -7.38 -14.73
C LEU A 24 5.33 -8.49 -14.20
N GLN A 25 5.30 -8.73 -12.89
CA GLN A 25 4.36 -9.68 -12.27
C GLN A 25 2.91 -9.18 -12.32
N SER A 26 2.67 -7.88 -12.23
CA SER A 26 1.30 -7.33 -12.36
C SER A 26 0.74 -7.41 -13.78
N ILE A 27 1.59 -7.55 -14.80
CA ILE A 27 1.19 -7.62 -16.22
C ILE A 27 0.99 -9.09 -16.68
N SER A 28 1.52 -10.08 -15.95
CA SER A 28 1.53 -11.49 -16.37
C SER A 28 0.69 -12.44 -15.49
N SER A 29 -0.06 -11.93 -14.52
CA SER A 29 -0.89 -12.74 -13.61
C SER A 29 -2.38 -12.86 -14.02
N ASP A 30 -2.69 -12.82 -15.32
CA ASP A 30 -4.06 -13.06 -15.83
C ASP A 30 -4.25 -14.46 -16.46
N LYS A 31 -3.39 -15.42 -16.11
CA LYS A 31 -3.54 -16.82 -16.51
C LYS A 31 -3.46 -17.76 -15.31
N SER A 32 -4.50 -17.71 -14.47
CA SER A 32 -4.89 -18.87 -13.67
C SER A 32 -6.40 -18.86 -13.46
N ASP A 33 -7.09 -19.61 -14.32
CA ASP A 33 -8.31 -20.38 -14.05
C ASP A 33 -9.15 -19.94 -12.84
N SER A 34 -10.04 -18.96 -13.07
CA SER A 34 -11.33 -18.95 -12.38
C SER A 34 -12.44 -18.85 -13.41
N SER A 35 -13.23 -19.91 -13.46
CA SER A 35 -14.34 -20.19 -14.38
C SER A 35 -15.57 -19.31 -14.11
N SER A 36 -15.40 -18.00 -14.00
CA SER A 36 -16.50 -17.05 -13.85
C SER A 36 -16.34 -15.88 -14.79
N SER A 37 -16.48 -16.16 -16.09
CA SER A 37 -16.90 -15.13 -17.04
C SER A 37 -18.26 -14.55 -16.59
N PRO A 38 -18.49 -13.24 -16.75
CA PRO A 38 -19.76 -12.60 -16.40
C PRO A 38 -20.96 -13.12 -17.23
N VAL A 39 -20.69 -13.90 -18.28
CA VAL A 39 -21.69 -14.58 -19.13
C VAL A 39 -22.42 -15.73 -18.40
N THR A 40 -21.86 -16.27 -17.32
CA THR A 40 -22.51 -17.42 -16.62
C THR A 40 -23.63 -17.00 -15.66
N ARG A 41 -23.72 -15.71 -15.27
CA ARG A 41 -24.78 -15.23 -14.36
C ARG A 41 -26.11 -14.95 -15.07
N THR A 42 -26.09 -14.47 -16.32
CA THR A 42 -27.30 -14.25 -17.13
C THR A 42 -28.02 -15.56 -17.46
N ASN A 43 -27.30 -16.68 -17.55
CA ASN A 43 -27.87 -18.02 -17.75
C ASN A 43 -28.65 -18.58 -16.55
N GLY A 44 -28.56 -17.95 -15.36
CA GLY A 44 -29.30 -18.40 -14.18
C GLY A 44 -30.79 -18.05 -14.25
N TYR A 45 -31.09 -16.81 -14.64
CA TYR A 45 -32.46 -16.29 -14.69
C TYR A 45 -33.31 -17.02 -15.73
N GLY A 46 -32.81 -17.16 -16.96
CA GLY A 46 -33.54 -17.86 -18.03
C GLY A 46 -33.84 -19.33 -17.73
N LYS A 47 -32.94 -20.03 -17.02
CA LYS A 47 -33.18 -21.42 -16.59
C LYS A 47 -34.26 -21.51 -15.52
N VAL A 48 -34.24 -20.60 -14.54
CA VAL A 48 -35.25 -20.53 -13.47
C VAL A 48 -36.62 -20.17 -14.06
N GLN A 49 -36.68 -19.22 -14.99
CA GLN A 49 -37.92 -18.83 -15.67
C GLN A 49 -38.52 -20.00 -16.45
N GLN A 50 -37.73 -20.72 -17.25
CA GLN A 50 -38.20 -21.89 -18.01
C GLN A 50 -38.71 -23.01 -17.10
N GLN A 51 -38.08 -23.21 -15.94
CA GLN A 51 -38.51 -24.20 -14.96
C GLN A 51 -39.84 -23.81 -14.32
N VAL A 52 -39.99 -22.56 -13.90
CA VAL A 52 -41.23 -22.02 -13.30
C VAL A 52 -42.41 -22.07 -14.28
N VAL A 53 -42.18 -21.74 -15.56
CA VAL A 53 -43.19 -21.89 -16.63
C VAL A 53 -43.64 -23.35 -16.74
N ARG A 54 -42.70 -24.29 -16.82
CA ARG A 54 -43.02 -25.72 -16.92
C ARG A 54 -43.78 -26.25 -15.71
N GLU A 55 -43.33 -25.91 -14.50
CA GLU A 55 -43.98 -26.36 -13.26
C GLU A 55 -45.41 -25.84 -13.17
N MET A 56 -45.65 -24.58 -13.53
CA MET A 56 -46.99 -24.01 -13.55
C MET A 56 -47.87 -24.63 -14.65
N ASP A 57 -47.35 -24.82 -15.86
CA ASP A 57 -48.11 -25.45 -16.94
C ASP A 57 -48.56 -26.88 -16.60
N VAL A 58 -47.67 -27.64 -15.95
CA VAL A 58 -47.97 -28.98 -15.44
C VAL A 58 -49.04 -28.91 -14.34
N ALA A 59 -48.88 -28.04 -13.34
CA ALA A 59 -49.84 -27.89 -12.26
C ALA A 59 -51.24 -27.49 -12.76
N MET A 60 -51.30 -26.62 -13.76
CA MET A 60 -52.55 -26.15 -14.37
C MET A 60 -53.22 -27.23 -15.25
N ALA A 61 -52.43 -28.06 -15.93
CA ALA A 61 -52.92 -29.22 -16.65
C ALA A 61 -53.50 -30.28 -15.69
N GLU A 62 -52.82 -30.55 -14.58
CA GLU A 62 -53.29 -31.45 -13.54
C GLU A 62 -54.62 -30.97 -12.92
N HIS A 63 -54.72 -29.68 -12.59
CA HIS A 63 -55.97 -29.09 -12.07
C HIS A 63 -57.12 -29.19 -13.07
N ALA A 64 -56.86 -28.98 -14.36
CA ALA A 64 -57.88 -29.14 -15.40
C ALA A 64 -58.38 -30.60 -15.49
N VAL A 65 -57.48 -31.58 -15.36
CA VAL A 65 -57.85 -33.01 -15.33
C VAL A 65 -58.67 -33.35 -14.08
N ILE A 66 -58.28 -32.85 -12.91
CA ILE A 66 -59.01 -33.05 -11.65
C ILE A 66 -60.44 -32.49 -11.77
N VAL A 67 -60.59 -31.28 -12.31
CA VAL A 67 -61.91 -30.66 -12.51
C VAL A 67 -62.77 -31.49 -13.46
N ARG A 68 -62.22 -31.94 -14.60
CA ARG A 68 -62.95 -32.75 -15.58
C ARG A 68 -63.34 -34.15 -15.08
N THR A 69 -62.59 -34.70 -14.12
CA THR A 69 -62.83 -36.04 -13.57
C THR A 69 -63.61 -36.03 -12.25
N SER A 70 -63.92 -34.85 -11.71
CA SER A 70 -64.55 -34.67 -10.40
C SER A 70 -66.06 -35.00 -10.32
N GLY A 71 -66.71 -35.32 -11.44
CA GLY A 71 -68.15 -35.63 -11.48
C GLY A 71 -69.07 -34.42 -11.22
N LEU A 72 -68.56 -33.21 -11.40
CA LEU A 72 -69.35 -31.97 -11.35
C LEU A 72 -70.35 -31.91 -12.50
N ARG A 73 -71.45 -31.17 -12.30
CA ARG A 73 -72.37 -30.88 -13.42
C ARG A 73 -71.64 -30.07 -14.50
N PRO A 74 -71.87 -30.35 -15.79
CA PRO A 74 -71.13 -29.72 -16.91
C PRO A 74 -71.04 -28.19 -16.86
N GLY A 75 -72.09 -27.52 -16.35
CA GLY A 75 -72.08 -26.05 -16.22
C GLY A 75 -71.12 -25.50 -15.16
N ARG A 76 -70.87 -26.23 -14.07
CA ARG A 76 -69.91 -25.81 -13.02
C ARG A 76 -68.48 -26.22 -13.37
N GLU A 77 -68.33 -27.34 -14.05
CA GLU A 77 -67.05 -27.82 -14.59
C GLU A 77 -66.47 -26.81 -15.59
N ASN A 78 -67.27 -26.34 -16.55
CA ASN A 78 -66.82 -25.36 -17.54
C ASN A 78 -66.37 -24.04 -16.91
N ILE A 79 -67.06 -23.55 -15.88
CA ILE A 79 -66.68 -22.32 -15.16
C ILE A 79 -65.31 -22.50 -14.46
N LEU A 80 -65.07 -23.66 -13.86
CA LEU A 80 -63.79 -23.94 -13.20
C LEU A 80 -62.65 -24.10 -14.20
N ILE A 81 -62.90 -24.71 -15.36
CA ILE A 81 -61.94 -24.77 -16.46
C ILE A 81 -61.63 -23.37 -16.98
N GLU A 82 -62.63 -22.51 -17.16
CA GLU A 82 -62.43 -21.10 -17.54
C GLU A 82 -61.59 -20.35 -16.51
N HIS A 83 -61.80 -20.58 -15.21
CA HIS A 83 -60.95 -19.98 -14.18
C HIS A 83 -59.50 -20.47 -14.25
N ILE A 84 -59.26 -21.75 -14.54
CA ILE A 84 -57.92 -22.30 -14.77
C ILE A 84 -57.30 -21.63 -16.00
N ASP A 85 -58.04 -21.46 -17.09
CA ASP A 85 -57.50 -20.79 -18.29
C ASP A 85 -57.23 -19.30 -18.05
N VAL A 86 -58.07 -18.61 -17.26
CA VAL A 86 -57.82 -17.22 -16.81
C VAL A 86 -56.56 -17.14 -15.98
N LEU A 87 -56.39 -18.04 -15.00
CA LEU A 87 -55.20 -18.12 -14.15
C LEU A 87 -53.93 -18.36 -14.99
N ARG A 88 -53.99 -19.27 -15.96
CA ARG A 88 -52.89 -19.54 -16.88
C ARG A 88 -52.51 -18.27 -17.63
N LYS A 89 -53.49 -17.56 -18.19
CA LYS A 89 -53.27 -16.32 -18.93
C LYS A 89 -52.69 -15.21 -18.06
N THR A 90 -53.20 -15.01 -16.84
CA THR A 90 -52.65 -13.99 -15.92
C THR A 90 -51.23 -14.32 -15.48
N TYR A 91 -50.91 -15.60 -15.31
CA TYR A 91 -49.57 -16.03 -14.93
C TYR A 91 -48.56 -15.80 -16.05
N SER A 92 -48.91 -16.17 -17.28
CA SER A 92 -48.09 -15.89 -18.46
C SER A 92 -47.84 -14.39 -18.65
N GLN A 93 -48.87 -13.56 -18.45
CA GLN A 93 -48.73 -12.10 -18.52
C GLN A 93 -47.84 -11.53 -17.42
N ALA A 94 -47.92 -12.05 -16.20
CA ALA A 94 -47.05 -11.65 -15.10
C ALA A 94 -45.59 -12.04 -15.34
N LEU A 95 -45.34 -13.22 -15.91
CA LEU A 95 -44.00 -13.66 -16.30
C LEU A 95 -43.40 -12.81 -17.42
N GLU A 96 -44.17 -12.48 -18.46
CA GLU A 96 -43.73 -11.56 -19.52
C GLU A 96 -43.41 -10.15 -18.97
N ALA A 97 -44.19 -9.68 -17.99
CA ALA A 97 -43.93 -8.39 -17.35
C ALA A 97 -42.62 -8.43 -16.52
N LEU A 98 -42.40 -9.52 -15.80
CA LEU A 98 -41.17 -9.74 -15.03
C LEU A 98 -39.93 -9.83 -15.93
N GLU A 99 -40.03 -10.50 -17.08
CA GLU A 99 -38.97 -10.58 -18.08
C GLU A 99 -38.61 -9.20 -18.62
N LYS A 100 -39.61 -8.37 -18.95
CA LYS A 100 -39.37 -6.98 -19.38
C LYS A 100 -38.70 -6.13 -18.29
N GLU A 101 -39.10 -6.28 -17.03
CA GLU A 101 -38.43 -5.57 -15.93
C GLU A 101 -36.99 -6.06 -15.73
N HIS A 102 -36.75 -7.36 -15.84
CA HIS A 102 -35.40 -7.93 -15.79
C HIS A 102 -34.52 -7.38 -16.92
N ASP A 103 -35.01 -7.35 -18.16
CA ASP A 103 -34.26 -6.80 -19.30
C ASP A 103 -33.91 -5.31 -19.11
N VAL A 104 -34.83 -4.53 -18.55
CA VAL A 104 -34.60 -3.11 -18.24
C VAL A 104 -33.55 -2.97 -17.12
N ALA A 105 -33.64 -3.79 -16.08
CA ALA A 105 -32.67 -3.79 -14.99
C ALA A 105 -31.28 -4.24 -15.45
N GLU A 106 -31.21 -5.25 -16.32
CA GLU A 106 -29.95 -5.75 -16.89
C GLU A 106 -29.29 -4.68 -17.77
N LYS A 107 -30.07 -3.99 -18.62
CA LYS A 107 -29.54 -2.86 -19.43
C LYS A 107 -29.00 -1.73 -18.55
N ARG A 108 -29.75 -1.31 -17.52
CA ARG A 108 -29.27 -0.29 -16.57
C ARG A 108 -28.01 -0.71 -15.85
N TRP A 109 -27.94 -1.97 -15.43
CA TRP A 109 -26.76 -2.52 -14.79
C TRP A 109 -25.54 -2.54 -15.73
N GLN A 110 -25.73 -2.91 -17.00
CA GLN A 110 -24.67 -2.86 -18.02
C GLN A 110 -24.20 -1.43 -18.28
N GLU A 111 -25.13 -0.47 -18.39
CA GLU A 111 -24.82 0.96 -18.54
C GLU A 111 -24.03 1.50 -17.34
N GLU A 112 -24.43 1.18 -16.12
CA GLU A 112 -23.75 1.60 -14.89
C GLU A 112 -22.37 0.95 -14.76
N LEU A 113 -22.23 -0.32 -15.14
CA LEU A 113 -20.95 -1.02 -15.18
C LEU A 113 -19.99 -0.38 -16.20
N GLN A 114 -20.49 -0.02 -17.39
CA GLN A 114 -19.70 0.67 -18.41
C GLN A 114 -19.24 2.06 -17.94
N LEU A 115 -20.14 2.82 -17.28
CA LEU A 115 -19.81 4.12 -16.72
C LEU A 115 -18.72 4.01 -15.65
N GLN A 116 -18.82 3.01 -14.76
CA GLN A 116 -17.79 2.75 -13.75
C GLN A 116 -16.46 2.36 -14.39
N GLN A 117 -16.47 1.45 -15.38
CA GLN A 117 -15.25 1.06 -16.10
C GLN A 117 -14.58 2.25 -16.80
N ALA A 118 -15.35 3.12 -17.47
CA ALA A 118 -14.83 4.33 -18.09
C ALA A 118 -14.23 5.29 -17.06
N THR A 119 -14.86 5.43 -15.89
CA THR A 119 -14.34 6.26 -14.78
C THR A 119 -13.01 5.72 -14.24
N TYR A 120 -12.92 4.40 -14.04
CA TYR A 120 -11.69 3.75 -13.60
C TYR A 120 -10.58 3.85 -14.65
N GLN A 121 -10.89 3.66 -15.94
CA GLN A 121 -9.92 3.84 -17.02
C GLN A 121 -9.38 5.28 -17.06
N ALA A 122 -10.25 6.28 -16.99
CA ALA A 122 -9.83 7.68 -16.95
C ALA A 122 -8.96 7.99 -15.70
N GLN A 123 -9.25 7.36 -14.56
CA GLN A 123 -8.44 7.52 -13.36
C GLN A 123 -7.05 6.86 -13.50
N VAL A 124 -6.98 5.69 -14.14
CA VAL A 124 -5.71 5.02 -14.45
C VAL A 124 -4.88 5.86 -15.43
N GLU A 125 -5.48 6.39 -16.49
CA GLU A 125 -4.81 7.28 -17.45
C GLU A 125 -4.30 8.58 -16.78
N LYS A 126 -5.07 9.14 -15.84
CA LYS A 126 -4.63 10.29 -15.05
C LYS A 126 -3.45 9.94 -14.14
N GLN A 127 -3.42 8.75 -13.57
CA GLN A 127 -2.30 8.31 -12.75
C GLN A 127 -1.05 8.01 -13.58
N THR A 128 -1.19 7.41 -14.77
CA THR A 128 -0.05 7.14 -15.66
C THR A 128 0.57 8.43 -16.19
N THR A 129 -0.25 9.44 -16.54
CA THR A 129 0.25 10.77 -16.93
C THR A 129 0.99 11.47 -15.79
N LEU A 130 0.43 11.48 -14.58
CA LEU A 130 1.12 12.04 -13.40
C LEU A 130 2.44 11.33 -13.06
N LEU A 131 2.52 10.02 -13.29
CA LEU A 131 3.76 9.26 -13.10
C LEU A 131 4.79 9.60 -14.17
N ALA A 132 4.37 9.73 -15.44
CA ALA A 132 5.26 10.13 -16.53
C ALA A 132 5.83 11.55 -16.31
N ASP A 133 5.00 12.50 -15.85
CA ASP A 133 5.46 13.86 -15.52
C ASP A 133 6.50 13.82 -14.38
N ARG A 134 6.27 13.00 -13.34
CA ARG A 134 7.23 12.81 -12.24
C ARG A 134 8.53 12.13 -12.69
N GLU A 135 8.45 11.15 -13.58
CA GLU A 135 9.63 10.51 -14.16
C GLU A 135 10.48 11.53 -14.94
N LYS A 136 9.83 12.38 -15.74
CA LYS A 136 10.49 13.48 -16.45
C LYS A 136 11.14 14.48 -15.51
N ASP A 137 10.45 14.88 -14.43
CA ASP A 137 11.03 15.76 -13.41
C ASP A 137 12.28 15.13 -12.81
N MET A 138 12.22 13.85 -12.40
CA MET A 138 13.38 13.15 -11.83
C MET A 138 14.57 13.08 -12.80
N GLU A 139 14.32 12.82 -14.09
CA GLU A 139 15.38 12.84 -15.12
C GLU A 139 16.02 14.24 -15.24
N GLN A 140 15.21 15.30 -15.18
CA GLN A 140 15.72 16.67 -15.21
C GLN A 140 16.55 16.98 -13.95
N TRP A 141 16.07 16.65 -12.76
CA TRP A 141 16.82 16.81 -11.51
C TRP A 141 18.13 16.02 -11.50
N GLN A 142 18.14 14.82 -12.08
CA GLN A 142 19.35 14.02 -12.22
C GLN A 142 20.35 14.70 -13.16
N GLN A 143 19.92 15.23 -14.31
CA GLN A 143 20.78 15.97 -15.23
C GLN A 143 21.34 17.26 -14.59
N GLU A 144 20.52 18.00 -13.84
CA GLU A 144 20.95 19.19 -13.10
C GLU A 144 21.99 18.86 -12.03
N LEU A 145 21.83 17.72 -11.33
CA LEU A 145 22.81 17.26 -10.35
C LEU A 145 24.12 16.81 -11.01
N GLU A 146 24.04 16.05 -12.09
CA GLU A 146 25.20 15.58 -12.85
C GLU A 146 26.01 16.76 -13.43
N THR A 147 25.32 17.78 -13.95
CA THR A 147 25.96 19.00 -14.45
C THR A 147 26.62 19.80 -13.33
N GLN A 148 25.97 19.96 -12.17
CA GLN A 148 26.59 20.61 -11.00
C GLN A 148 27.85 19.87 -10.53
N HIS A 149 27.80 18.53 -10.44
CA HIS A 149 28.98 17.75 -10.07
C HIS A 149 30.11 17.87 -11.10
N PHE A 150 29.78 17.95 -12.39
CA PHE A 150 30.77 18.17 -13.43
C PHE A 150 31.42 19.56 -13.31
N GLU A 151 30.63 20.61 -13.09
CA GLU A 151 31.12 21.98 -12.86
C GLU A 151 32.00 22.08 -11.60
N GLU A 152 31.61 21.40 -10.51
CA GLU A 152 32.42 21.32 -9.29
C GLU A 152 33.76 20.61 -9.53
N LEU A 153 33.75 19.50 -10.29
CA LEU A 153 34.96 18.80 -10.68
C LEU A 153 35.85 19.67 -11.56
N GLU A 154 35.31 20.37 -12.56
CA GLU A 154 36.09 21.31 -13.38
C GLU A 154 36.72 22.42 -12.52
N ARG A 155 35.97 22.96 -11.54
CA ARG A 155 36.48 23.98 -10.63
C ARG A 155 37.62 23.45 -9.76
N LEU A 156 37.48 22.23 -9.23
CA LEU A 156 38.52 21.57 -8.43
C LEU A 156 39.76 21.25 -9.26
N THR A 157 39.59 20.79 -10.50
CA THR A 157 40.70 20.54 -11.44
C THR A 157 41.45 21.83 -11.74
N LYS A 158 40.74 22.93 -12.03
CA LYS A 158 41.37 24.25 -12.24
C LYS A 158 42.17 24.70 -11.01
N GLN A 159 41.61 24.57 -9.80
CA GLN A 159 42.32 24.90 -8.57
C GLN A 159 43.57 24.03 -8.35
N TYR A 160 43.50 22.75 -8.71
CA TYR A 160 44.63 21.85 -8.66
C TYR A 160 45.72 22.27 -9.66
N ASP A 161 45.35 22.55 -10.91
CA ASP A 161 46.29 23.01 -11.94
C ASP A 161 46.95 24.34 -11.57
N ASP A 162 46.20 25.29 -11.02
CA ASP A 162 46.72 26.56 -10.50
C ASP A 162 47.75 26.32 -9.37
N LYS A 163 47.48 25.36 -8.48
CA LYS A 163 48.42 24.97 -7.42
C LYS A 163 49.67 24.30 -7.97
N VAL A 164 49.54 23.48 -9.01
CA VAL A 164 50.70 22.89 -9.69
C VAL A 164 51.57 23.98 -10.30
N LEU A 165 50.98 24.97 -10.96
CA LEU A 165 51.71 26.13 -11.50
C LEU A 165 52.39 26.94 -10.39
N GLU A 166 51.70 27.21 -9.27
CA GLU A 166 52.29 27.90 -8.12
C GLU A 166 53.52 27.14 -7.59
N ILE A 167 53.43 25.82 -7.43
CA ILE A 167 54.54 24.98 -6.98
C ILE A 167 55.69 25.01 -8.00
N GLN A 168 55.41 24.94 -9.30
CA GLN A 168 56.42 25.02 -10.35
C GLN A 168 57.16 26.36 -10.31
N THR A 169 56.44 27.48 -10.24
CA THR A 169 57.06 28.82 -10.13
C THR A 169 57.90 28.97 -8.86
N LEU A 170 57.45 28.40 -7.74
CA LEU A 170 58.21 28.40 -6.49
C LEU A 170 59.48 27.56 -6.61
N CYS A 171 59.42 26.39 -7.25
CA CYS A 171 60.57 25.55 -7.55
C CYS A 171 61.58 26.26 -8.47
N GLU A 172 61.13 26.88 -9.56
CA GLU A 172 61.99 27.66 -10.48
C GLU A 172 62.65 28.84 -9.75
N THR A 173 61.90 29.54 -8.89
CA THR A 173 62.44 30.62 -8.06
C THR A 173 63.50 30.11 -7.08
N LYS A 174 63.31 28.92 -6.50
CA LYS A 174 64.30 28.30 -5.61
C LYS A 174 65.56 27.87 -6.37
N VAL A 175 65.41 27.27 -7.55
CA VAL A 175 66.54 26.87 -8.41
C VAL A 175 67.37 28.10 -8.80
N THR A 176 66.73 29.15 -9.31
CA THR A 176 67.42 30.40 -9.69
C THR A 176 68.11 31.07 -8.50
N HIS A 177 67.49 31.05 -7.32
CA HIS A 177 68.11 31.57 -6.10
C HIS A 177 69.34 30.76 -5.67
N VAL A 178 69.26 29.43 -5.73
CA VAL A 178 70.40 28.53 -5.42
C VAL A 178 71.53 28.75 -6.40
N ASP A 179 71.25 28.83 -7.71
CA ASP A 179 72.25 29.09 -8.75
C ASP A 179 72.94 30.44 -8.56
N ALA A 180 72.17 31.50 -8.29
CA ALA A 180 72.72 32.82 -7.99
C ALA A 180 73.60 32.82 -6.74
N THR A 181 73.21 32.06 -5.71
CA THR A 181 73.99 31.92 -4.47
C THR A 181 75.26 31.12 -4.72
N ALA A 182 75.19 30.03 -5.50
CA ALA A 182 76.35 29.24 -5.90
C ALA A 182 77.34 30.06 -6.74
N ALA A 183 76.85 30.86 -7.70
CA ALA A 183 77.67 31.76 -8.49
C ALA A 183 78.38 32.82 -7.63
N ARG A 184 77.68 33.44 -6.67
CA ARG A 184 78.28 34.37 -5.70
C ARG A 184 79.34 33.71 -4.83
N ASN A 185 79.08 32.50 -4.34
CA ASN A 185 80.03 31.74 -3.54
C ASN A 185 81.29 31.39 -4.35
N LEU A 186 81.13 30.97 -5.61
CA LEU A 186 82.25 30.72 -6.51
C LEU A 186 83.08 31.98 -6.76
N GLU A 187 82.45 33.15 -6.95
CA GLU A 187 83.18 34.40 -7.13
C GLU A 187 83.92 34.82 -5.86
N SER A 188 83.30 34.70 -4.69
CA SER A 188 83.96 34.96 -3.41
C SER A 188 85.15 34.03 -3.18
N VAL A 189 85.04 32.74 -3.53
CA VAL A 189 86.15 31.78 -3.45
C VAL A 189 87.27 32.17 -4.43
N ARG A 190 86.93 32.60 -5.66
CA ARG A 190 87.92 33.07 -6.64
C ARG A 190 88.64 34.33 -6.17
N GLU A 191 87.93 35.28 -5.58
CA GLU A 191 88.50 36.52 -5.05
C GLU A 191 89.44 36.22 -3.89
N ARG A 192 89.02 35.39 -2.93
CA ARG A 192 89.89 34.90 -1.85
C ARG A 192 91.10 34.13 -2.38
N MET A 193 90.94 33.37 -3.47
CA MET A 193 92.05 32.65 -4.08
C MET A 193 93.04 33.60 -4.77
N LYS A 194 92.56 34.70 -5.39
CA LYS A 194 93.43 35.77 -5.92
C LYS A 194 94.18 36.48 -4.80
N GLU A 195 93.49 36.84 -3.71
CA GLU A 195 94.11 37.45 -2.52
C GLU A 195 95.14 36.51 -1.87
N TRP A 196 94.79 35.23 -1.72
CA TRP A 196 95.70 34.23 -1.18
C TRP A 196 96.91 34.03 -2.08
N LYS A 197 96.72 33.97 -3.40
CA LYS A 197 97.82 33.89 -4.38
C LYS A 197 98.74 35.11 -4.28
N ALA A 198 98.18 36.33 -4.24
CA ALA A 198 98.95 37.55 -4.08
C ALA A 198 99.71 37.57 -2.74
N GLY A 199 99.07 37.16 -1.65
CA GLY A 199 99.68 37.03 -0.33
C GLY A 199 100.76 35.95 -0.27
N PHE A 200 100.58 34.83 -0.98
CA PHE A 200 101.56 33.76 -1.08
C PHE A 200 102.78 34.19 -1.92
N GLU A 201 102.57 34.81 -3.08
CA GLU A 201 103.66 35.36 -3.90
C GLU A 201 104.43 36.46 -3.15
N ALA A 202 103.74 37.32 -2.41
CA ALA A 202 104.37 38.32 -1.55
C ALA A 202 105.15 37.68 -0.41
N LYS A 203 104.64 36.61 0.22
CA LYS A 203 105.34 35.87 1.28
C LYS A 203 106.55 35.09 0.75
N VAL A 204 106.49 34.52 -0.44
CA VAL A 204 107.64 33.83 -1.06
C VAL A 204 108.71 34.84 -1.45
N LYS A 205 108.35 35.97 -2.06
CA LYS A 205 109.28 37.08 -2.34
C LYS A 205 109.88 37.65 -1.05
N SER A 206 109.05 37.86 -0.03
CA SER A 206 109.48 38.33 1.29
C SER A 206 110.35 37.32 2.03
N ALA A 207 110.09 36.02 1.97
CA ALA A 207 110.91 35.00 2.63
C ALA A 207 112.30 34.86 1.99
N VAL A 208 112.39 35.05 0.66
CA VAL A 208 113.68 35.06 -0.06
C VAL A 208 114.46 36.35 0.23
N GLN A 209 113.81 37.51 0.30
CA GLN A 209 114.43 38.80 0.65
C GLN A 209 114.80 38.87 2.15
N SER A 210 113.94 38.36 3.03
CA SER A 210 114.08 38.38 4.50
C SER A 210 115.19 37.48 5.02
N LYS A 211 115.56 36.40 4.30
CA LYS A 211 116.71 35.56 4.69
C LYS A 211 118.05 36.28 4.47
N ILE A 212 118.08 37.28 3.58
CA ILE A 212 119.25 38.13 3.29
C ILE A 212 119.35 39.29 4.29
N GLU A 213 118.23 39.82 4.77
CA GLU A 213 118.20 40.98 5.70
C GLU A 213 118.08 40.60 7.19
N GLN A 214 117.69 39.36 7.54
CA GLN A 214 117.60 38.87 8.93
C GLN A 214 118.94 38.75 9.68
N LEU A 215 120.09 38.97 9.04
CA LEU A 215 121.40 39.01 9.69
C LEU A 215 121.81 40.40 10.20
N GLN A 216 121.03 41.47 9.99
CA GLN A 216 121.46 42.84 10.34
C GLN A 216 120.52 43.68 11.23
N VAL A 217 119.25 43.33 11.44
CA VAL A 217 118.28 44.26 12.11
C VAL A 217 117.52 43.62 13.29
N GLN A 218 118.08 42.57 13.90
CA GLN A 218 117.45 41.84 15.01
C GLN A 218 117.45 42.60 16.36
N SER A 219 117.99 43.82 16.47
CA SER A 219 118.13 44.50 17.76
C SER A 219 117.29 45.77 17.99
N GLU A 220 116.55 46.30 17.01
CA GLU A 220 115.93 47.65 17.17
C GLU A 220 114.39 47.76 17.03
N ARG A 221 113.65 46.71 16.62
CA ARG A 221 112.20 46.83 16.30
C ARG A 221 111.20 46.31 17.36
N GLN A 222 111.61 46.05 18.59
CA GLN A 222 110.67 45.54 19.61
C GLN A 222 109.80 46.61 20.30
N LEU A 223 110.06 47.91 20.12
CA LEU A 223 109.29 48.96 20.80
C LEU A 223 108.21 49.66 19.96
N GLN A 224 108.21 49.48 18.63
CA GLN A 224 107.23 50.11 17.71
C GLN A 224 106.03 49.21 17.38
N ALA A 225 106.09 47.91 17.72
CA ALA A 225 105.04 46.93 17.45
C ALA A 225 103.81 47.08 18.37
N VAL A 226 103.98 47.60 19.59
CA VAL A 226 102.90 47.70 20.58
C VAL A 226 101.90 48.81 20.24
N VAL A 227 102.37 49.92 19.66
CA VAL A 227 101.50 51.06 19.31
C VAL A 227 100.63 50.77 18.09
N THR A 228 101.13 50.00 17.11
CA THR A 228 100.35 49.59 15.92
C THR A 228 99.40 48.42 16.18
N GLN A 229 99.58 47.69 17.29
CA GLN A 229 98.67 46.63 17.73
C GLN A 229 97.37 47.20 18.29
N LEU A 230 97.46 48.26 19.10
CA LEU A 230 96.30 48.93 19.71
C LEU A 230 95.42 49.65 18.68
N ASP A 231 96.00 50.24 17.64
CA ASP A 231 95.24 50.90 16.56
C ASP A 231 94.43 49.91 15.71
N LYS A 232 94.93 48.68 15.54
CA LYS A 232 94.21 47.59 14.86
C LYS A 232 93.08 47.04 15.70
N GLU A 233 93.27 46.94 17.01
CA GLU A 233 92.21 46.51 17.95
C GLU A 233 91.10 47.56 18.03
N ALA A 234 91.42 48.86 18.02
CA ALA A 234 90.43 49.92 17.96
C ALA A 234 89.60 49.90 16.65
N HIS A 235 90.24 49.68 15.50
CA HIS A 235 89.53 49.52 14.22
C HIS A 235 88.69 48.25 14.17
N ALA A 236 89.17 47.13 14.72
CA ALA A 236 88.40 45.89 14.82
C ALA A 236 87.16 46.04 15.70
N ILE A 237 87.26 46.78 16.81
CA ILE A 237 86.13 47.09 17.70
C ILE A 237 85.12 48.00 16.99
N MET A 238 85.57 49.02 16.25
CA MET A 238 84.66 49.88 15.48
C MET A 238 83.95 49.13 14.34
N ALA A 239 84.65 48.25 13.63
CA ALA A 239 84.05 47.39 12.61
C ALA A 239 83.03 46.42 13.23
N ALA A 240 83.36 45.77 14.34
CA ALA A 240 82.44 44.90 15.07
C ALA A 240 81.20 45.65 15.60
N LEU A 241 81.37 46.90 16.04
CA LEU A 241 80.26 47.77 16.46
C LEU A 241 79.38 48.17 15.27
N HIS A 242 79.96 48.43 14.10
CA HIS A 242 79.20 48.74 12.89
C HIS A 242 78.41 47.53 12.39
N ASP A 243 79.03 46.35 12.34
CA ASP A 243 78.36 45.09 11.99
C ASP A 243 77.26 44.73 12.98
N SER A 244 77.50 44.95 14.28
CA SER A 244 76.48 44.77 15.32
C SER A 244 75.27 45.70 15.07
N ARG A 245 75.51 46.98 14.76
CA ARG A 245 74.44 47.93 14.42
C ARG A 245 73.68 47.55 13.15
N GLN A 246 74.35 47.03 12.12
CA GLN A 246 73.67 46.53 10.92
C GLN A 246 72.83 45.27 11.22
N LYS A 247 73.34 44.35 12.05
CA LYS A 247 72.59 43.17 12.50
C LYS A 247 71.36 43.55 13.32
N VAL A 248 71.47 44.55 14.21
CA VAL A 248 70.32 45.07 14.97
C VAL A 248 69.24 45.59 14.01
N LYS A 249 69.60 46.42 13.02
CA LYS A 249 68.64 46.90 12.02
C LYS A 249 67.99 45.77 11.21
N SER A 250 68.75 44.73 10.85
CA SER A 250 68.20 43.56 10.15
C SER A 250 67.24 42.75 11.04
N LEU A 251 67.52 42.67 12.35
CA LEU A 251 66.64 42.00 13.32
C LEU A 251 65.38 42.82 13.60
N GLU A 252 65.47 44.15 13.66
CA GLU A 252 64.32 45.04 13.76
C GLU A 252 63.38 44.82 12.57
N HIS A 253 63.91 44.80 11.35
CA HIS A 253 63.09 44.56 10.15
C HIS A 253 62.43 43.18 10.14
N LYS A 254 63.15 42.13 10.57
CA LYS A 254 62.57 40.78 10.73
C LYS A 254 61.52 40.73 11.83
N ASN A 255 61.66 41.54 12.88
CA ASN A 255 60.67 41.63 13.95
C ASN A 255 59.39 42.29 13.44
N ASP A 256 59.51 43.35 12.64
CA ASP A 256 58.38 44.01 11.99
C ASP A 256 57.64 43.05 11.04
N ASP A 257 58.37 42.32 10.19
CA ASP A 257 57.79 41.33 9.27
C ASP A 257 57.04 40.20 10.01
N LEU A 258 57.64 39.68 11.09
CA LEU A 258 57.02 38.65 11.92
C LEU A 258 55.79 39.19 12.67
N THR A 259 55.83 40.45 13.11
CA THR A 259 54.69 41.09 13.77
C THR A 259 53.52 41.24 12.80
N GLN A 260 53.77 41.65 11.55
CA GLN A 260 52.74 41.71 10.51
C GLN A 260 52.16 40.33 10.17
N GLN A 261 52.99 39.28 10.12
CA GLN A 261 52.52 37.91 9.92
C GLN A 261 51.65 37.42 11.08
N ILE A 262 52.00 37.75 12.32
CA ILE A 262 51.20 37.43 13.51
C ILE A 262 49.83 38.13 13.43
N GLU A 263 49.78 39.40 13.06
CA GLU A 263 48.53 40.14 12.90
C GLU A 263 47.65 39.57 11.78
N HIS A 264 48.25 39.17 10.66
CA HIS A 264 47.53 38.51 9.56
C HIS A 264 46.97 37.14 9.97
N LEU A 265 47.73 36.34 10.72
CA LEU A 265 47.26 35.05 11.22
C LEU A 265 46.16 35.21 12.27
N ALA A 266 46.26 36.21 13.15
CA ALA A 266 45.22 36.53 14.14
C ALA A 266 43.89 36.96 13.48
N ALA A 267 43.96 37.69 12.36
CA ALA A 267 42.77 38.03 11.57
C ALA A 267 42.12 36.78 10.94
N GLY A 268 42.93 35.84 10.43
CA GLY A 268 42.44 34.56 9.89
C GLY A 268 41.84 33.63 10.95
N GLU A 269 42.36 33.65 12.18
CA GLU A 269 41.82 32.88 13.31
C GLU A 269 40.41 33.35 13.69
N LYS A 270 40.19 34.67 13.72
CA LYS A 270 38.86 35.23 14.01
C LYS A 270 37.81 34.81 12.99
N GLU A 271 38.14 34.87 11.70
CA GLU A 271 37.23 34.43 10.63
C GLU A 271 36.96 32.92 10.70
N ALA A 272 37.97 32.11 11.04
CA ALA A 272 37.80 30.68 11.25
C ALA A 272 36.90 30.39 12.46
N THR A 273 37.05 31.12 13.56
CA THR A 273 36.18 30.97 14.74
C THR A 273 34.73 31.35 14.45
N ASP A 274 34.48 32.43 13.71
CA ASP A 274 33.13 32.85 13.34
C ASP A 274 32.45 31.79 12.47
N ARG A 275 33.14 31.26 11.45
CA ARG A 275 32.63 30.14 10.62
C ARG A 275 32.37 28.88 11.44
N LEU A 276 33.22 28.59 12.44
CA LEU A 276 33.04 27.45 13.34
C LEU A 276 31.77 27.60 14.18
N THR A 277 31.48 28.81 14.68
CA THR A 277 30.24 29.07 15.43
C THR A 277 29.00 28.96 14.54
N GLU A 278 29.06 29.44 13.30
CA GLU A 278 27.98 29.31 12.33
C GLU A 278 27.70 27.83 12.00
N LEU A 279 28.74 27.04 11.77
CA LEU A 279 28.62 25.60 11.53
C LEU A 279 28.07 24.86 12.76
N HIS A 280 28.45 25.25 13.98
CA HIS A 280 27.87 24.69 15.21
C HIS A 280 26.39 25.02 15.35
N GLN A 281 25.98 26.25 15.02
CA GLN A 281 24.57 26.66 15.04
C GLN A 281 23.76 25.89 14.00
N ARG A 282 24.30 25.70 12.78
CA ARG A 282 23.67 24.87 11.74
C ARG A 282 23.55 23.41 12.17
N LEU A 283 24.60 22.84 12.77
CA LEU A 283 24.57 21.49 13.30
C LEU A 283 23.51 21.32 14.39
N ALA A 284 23.43 22.25 15.34
CA ALA A 284 22.42 22.24 16.39
C ALA A 284 21.00 22.36 15.81
N HIS A 285 20.82 23.19 14.77
CA HIS A 285 19.54 23.32 14.08
C HIS A 285 19.12 22.04 13.35
N GLU A 286 20.04 21.38 12.64
CA GLU A 286 19.76 20.11 11.96
C GLU A 286 19.51 18.96 12.95
N GLN A 287 20.20 18.94 14.10
CA GLN A 287 19.91 18.02 15.20
C GLN A 287 18.51 18.22 15.78
N ALA A 288 18.09 19.47 15.97
CA ALA A 288 16.73 19.79 16.42
C ALA A 288 15.67 19.37 15.40
N LYS A 289 15.92 19.57 14.09
CA LYS A 289 15.03 19.08 13.03
C LYS A 289 14.93 17.57 13.02
N THR A 290 16.04 16.86 13.14
CA THR A 290 16.03 15.38 13.16
C THR A 290 15.26 14.85 14.37
N ALA A 291 15.45 15.41 15.56
CA ALA A 291 14.67 15.06 16.74
C ALA A 291 13.17 15.31 16.55
N HIS A 292 12.80 16.44 15.94
CA HIS A 292 11.41 16.75 15.61
C HIS A 292 10.81 15.75 14.61
N PHE A 293 11.54 15.37 13.56
CA PHE A 293 11.08 14.35 12.61
C PHE A 293 10.95 12.96 13.24
N GLN A 294 11.86 12.59 14.15
CA GLN A 294 11.73 11.34 14.92
C GLN A 294 10.46 11.34 15.76
N GLN A 295 10.17 12.43 16.46
CA GLN A 295 8.95 12.56 17.27
C GLN A 295 7.67 12.50 16.41
N LEU A 296 7.67 13.16 15.23
CA LEU A 296 6.58 13.08 14.27
C LEU A 296 6.35 11.65 13.78
N TYR A 297 7.43 10.94 13.46
CA TYR A 297 7.37 9.56 13.00
C TYR A 297 6.82 8.63 14.10
N GLU A 298 7.29 8.76 15.34
CA GLU A 298 6.77 8.01 16.48
C GLU A 298 5.29 8.29 16.72
N THR A 299 4.88 9.56 16.64
CA THR A 299 3.47 9.96 16.79
C THR A 299 2.61 9.36 15.68
N LEU A 300 3.08 9.40 14.43
CA LEU A 300 2.39 8.78 13.30
C LEU A 300 2.28 7.27 13.48
N PHE A 301 3.36 6.61 13.91
CA PHE A 301 3.37 5.17 14.15
C PHE A 301 2.36 4.76 15.23
N VAL A 302 2.31 5.49 16.35
CA VAL A 302 1.33 5.27 17.42
C VAL A 302 -0.09 5.51 16.90
N SER A 303 -0.32 6.60 16.15
CA SER A 303 -1.63 6.90 15.57
C SER A 303 -2.12 5.81 14.62
N VAL A 304 -1.25 5.27 13.76
CA VAL A 304 -1.59 4.18 12.85
C VAL A 304 -1.93 2.90 13.60
N ASN A 305 -1.19 2.58 14.66
CA ASN A 305 -1.49 1.41 15.48
C ASN A 305 -2.82 1.56 16.23
N ASN A 306 -3.12 2.75 16.75
CA ASN A 306 -4.41 3.02 17.38
C ASN A 306 -5.57 2.88 16.38
N LEU A 307 -5.46 3.47 15.18
CA LEU A 307 -6.45 3.33 14.11
C LEU A 307 -6.65 1.86 13.69
N ARG A 308 -5.57 1.08 13.59
CA ARG A 308 -5.67 -0.37 13.30
C ARG A 308 -6.40 -1.12 14.42
N SER A 309 -6.15 -0.77 15.67
CA SER A 309 -6.82 -1.37 16.82
C SER A 309 -8.31 -1.01 16.86
N GLU A 310 -8.65 0.26 16.63
CA GLU A 310 -10.03 0.74 16.55
C GLU A 310 -10.78 0.05 15.40
N HIS A 311 -10.16 -0.03 14.22
CA HIS A 311 -10.76 -0.71 13.08
C HIS A 311 -10.96 -2.21 13.34
N ALA A 312 -10.00 -2.88 13.99
CA ALA A 312 -10.15 -4.29 14.38
C ALA A 312 -11.30 -4.48 15.39
N ALA A 313 -11.45 -3.58 16.36
CA ALA A 313 -12.55 -3.60 17.32
C ALA A 313 -13.91 -3.34 16.64
N GLU A 314 -13.97 -2.40 15.70
CA GLU A 314 -15.20 -2.12 14.94
C GLU A 314 -15.59 -3.30 14.04
N MET A 315 -14.63 -3.92 13.37
CA MET A 315 -14.88 -5.13 12.57
C MET A 315 -15.35 -6.31 13.43
N ALA A 316 -14.81 -6.46 14.65
CA ALA A 316 -15.31 -7.45 15.59
C ALA A 316 -16.77 -7.15 15.99
N ARG A 317 -17.08 -5.89 16.33
CA ARG A 317 -18.44 -5.44 16.66
C ARG A 317 -19.44 -5.72 15.53
N LEU A 318 -19.07 -5.40 14.28
CA LEU A 318 -19.92 -5.65 13.11
C LEU A 318 -20.15 -7.15 12.87
N ARG A 319 -19.13 -7.99 13.08
CA ARG A 319 -19.28 -9.46 13.00
C ARG A 319 -20.25 -9.98 14.05
N GLU A 320 -20.14 -9.50 15.30
CA GLU A 320 -21.06 -9.89 16.37
C GLU A 320 -22.51 -9.45 16.06
N GLU A 321 -22.69 -8.24 15.55
CA GLU A 321 -23.99 -7.74 15.12
C GLU A 321 -24.57 -8.58 13.97
N HIS A 322 -23.74 -8.93 12.98
CA HIS A 322 -24.15 -9.80 11.88
C HIS A 322 -24.58 -11.19 12.37
N ILE A 323 -23.80 -11.82 13.26
CA ILE A 323 -24.14 -13.11 13.86
C ILE A 323 -25.46 -13.02 14.64
N ARG A 324 -25.67 -11.94 15.40
CA ARG A 324 -26.92 -11.71 16.13
C ARG A 324 -28.11 -11.56 15.18
N ASN A 325 -27.97 -10.78 14.11
CA ASN A 325 -29.02 -10.57 13.13
C ASN A 325 -29.35 -11.87 12.37
N GLN A 326 -28.32 -12.65 12.02
CA GLN A 326 -28.50 -13.97 11.40
C GLN A 326 -29.27 -14.91 12.33
N LYS A 327 -28.91 -15.00 13.62
CA LYS A 327 -29.65 -15.81 14.60
C LYS A 327 -31.12 -15.39 14.73
N VAL A 328 -31.41 -14.09 14.72
CA VAL A 328 -32.80 -13.60 14.76
C VAL A 328 -33.56 -13.97 13.49
N ALA A 329 -32.93 -13.87 12.32
CA ALA A 329 -33.52 -14.27 11.06
C ALA A 329 -33.82 -15.78 11.01
N GLU A 330 -32.86 -16.60 11.44
CA GLU A 330 -33.02 -18.06 11.56
C GLU A 330 -34.15 -18.42 12.53
N GLN A 331 -34.24 -17.76 13.69
CA GLN A 331 -35.35 -17.95 14.63
C GLN A 331 -36.71 -17.62 13.98
N ARG A 332 -36.83 -16.48 13.31
CA ARG A 332 -38.07 -16.11 12.60
C ARG A 332 -38.46 -17.13 11.53
N LEU A 333 -37.48 -17.64 10.78
CA LEU A 333 -37.70 -18.70 9.80
C LEU A 333 -38.22 -19.97 10.46
N THR A 334 -37.60 -20.40 11.57
CA THR A 334 -38.05 -21.59 12.30
C THR A 334 -39.45 -21.44 12.88
N THR A 335 -39.80 -20.26 13.41
CA THR A 335 -41.16 -19.98 13.90
C THR A 335 -42.17 -20.01 12.75
N ALA A 336 -41.89 -19.33 11.63
CA ALA A 336 -42.76 -19.36 10.46
C ALA A 336 -42.99 -20.79 9.94
N HIS A 337 -41.94 -21.61 9.92
CA HIS A 337 -42.04 -23.02 9.54
C HIS A 337 -42.91 -23.83 10.51
N GLN A 338 -42.78 -23.61 11.82
CA GLN A 338 -43.63 -24.26 12.82
C GLN A 338 -45.10 -23.83 12.68
N ASP A 339 -45.36 -22.56 12.40
CA ASP A 339 -46.71 -22.04 12.17
C ASP A 339 -47.34 -22.66 10.91
N GLU A 340 -46.58 -22.79 9.82
CA GLU A 340 -47.02 -23.47 8.59
C GLU A 340 -47.32 -24.95 8.83
N LEU A 341 -46.47 -25.67 9.58
CA LEU A 341 -46.71 -27.06 9.96
C LEU A 341 -47.98 -27.20 10.81
N ALA A 342 -48.20 -26.29 11.77
CA ALA A 342 -49.41 -26.29 12.58
C ALA A 342 -50.66 -26.02 11.73
N ALA A 343 -50.59 -25.07 10.80
CA ALA A 343 -51.68 -24.80 9.86
C ALA A 343 -51.97 -26.01 8.95
N LEU A 344 -50.94 -26.71 8.47
CA LEU A 344 -51.08 -27.93 7.69
C LEU A 344 -51.74 -29.05 8.51
N HIS A 345 -51.28 -29.27 9.74
CA HIS A 345 -51.91 -30.23 10.65
C HIS A 345 -53.39 -29.93 10.90
N ASN A 346 -53.76 -28.66 11.08
CA ASN A 346 -55.17 -28.28 11.23
C ASN A 346 -55.98 -28.55 9.97
N ARG A 347 -55.47 -28.21 8.77
CA ARG A 347 -56.14 -28.53 7.50
C ARG A 347 -56.34 -30.05 7.32
N VAL A 348 -55.33 -30.84 7.68
CA VAL A 348 -55.42 -32.31 7.63
C VAL A 348 -56.48 -32.80 8.63
N ARG A 349 -56.49 -32.29 9.86
CA ARG A 349 -57.48 -32.63 10.88
C ARG A 349 -58.90 -32.28 10.41
N ASP A 350 -59.11 -31.09 9.85
CA ASP A 350 -60.42 -30.66 9.34
C ASP A 350 -60.87 -31.52 8.16
N THR A 351 -59.94 -31.86 7.26
CA THR A 351 -60.21 -32.76 6.13
C THR A 351 -60.58 -34.16 6.60
N VAL A 352 -59.88 -34.70 7.61
CA VAL A 352 -60.20 -35.99 8.21
C VAL A 352 -61.57 -35.95 8.89
N ALA A 353 -61.86 -34.91 9.68
CA ALA A 353 -63.16 -34.74 10.31
C ALA A 353 -64.30 -34.68 9.28
N LEU A 354 -64.12 -33.93 8.19
CA LEU A 354 -65.08 -33.87 7.09
C LEU A 354 -65.26 -35.24 6.42
N LYS A 355 -64.17 -35.96 6.14
CA LYS A 355 -64.23 -37.31 5.57
C LYS A 355 -64.97 -38.28 6.50
N CYS A 356 -64.69 -38.25 7.80
CA CYS A 356 -65.41 -39.04 8.80
C CYS A 356 -66.91 -38.69 8.81
N ALA A 357 -67.28 -37.40 8.77
CA ALA A 357 -68.68 -36.99 8.72
C ALA A 357 -69.40 -37.47 7.44
N VAL A 358 -68.71 -37.44 6.30
CA VAL A 358 -69.23 -38.00 5.04
C VAL A 358 -69.41 -39.52 5.15
N ILE A 359 -68.45 -40.23 5.73
CA ILE A 359 -68.55 -41.68 5.97
C ILE A 359 -69.76 -41.99 6.86
N SER A 360 -69.92 -41.32 8.01
CA SER A 360 -71.07 -41.54 8.89
C SER A 360 -72.40 -41.22 8.21
N ARG A 361 -72.43 -40.21 7.34
CA ARG A 361 -73.61 -39.92 6.52
C ARG A 361 -73.91 -41.04 5.52
N LEU A 362 -72.89 -41.58 4.84
CA LEU A 362 -73.04 -42.68 3.91
C LEU A 362 -73.46 -43.97 4.62
N GLU A 363 -72.93 -44.24 5.80
CA GLU A 363 -73.34 -45.36 6.66
C GLU A 363 -74.82 -45.25 7.07
N ALA A 364 -75.28 -44.07 7.48
CA ALA A 364 -76.68 -43.82 7.79
C ALA A 364 -77.59 -43.99 6.55
N GLN A 365 -77.16 -43.51 5.38
CA GLN A 365 -77.89 -43.70 4.12
C GLN A 365 -77.95 -45.17 3.70
N LEU A 366 -76.88 -45.93 3.95
CA LEU A 366 -76.85 -47.36 3.70
C LEU A 366 -77.83 -48.10 4.61
N ALA A 367 -77.84 -47.77 5.91
CA ALA A 367 -78.76 -48.37 6.89
C ALA A 367 -80.24 -48.10 6.53
N ASP A 368 -80.58 -46.87 6.15
CA ASP A 368 -81.94 -46.50 5.71
C ASP A 368 -82.30 -47.16 4.36
N ALA A 369 -81.32 -47.35 3.46
CA ALA A 369 -81.55 -48.12 2.24
C ALA A 369 -81.79 -49.61 2.54
N THR A 370 -81.04 -50.21 3.48
CA THR A 370 -81.26 -51.60 3.90
C THR A 370 -82.62 -51.78 4.58
N GLU A 371 -83.03 -50.85 5.44
CA GLU A 371 -84.36 -50.89 6.09
C GLU A 371 -85.49 -50.79 5.06
N ARG A 372 -85.35 -49.92 4.05
CA ARG A 372 -86.32 -49.83 2.94
C ARG A 372 -86.36 -51.10 2.10
N VAL A 373 -85.22 -51.75 1.87
CA VAL A 373 -85.17 -53.05 1.19
C VAL A 373 -85.87 -54.11 2.04
N GLU A 374 -85.52 -54.26 3.31
CA GLU A 374 -86.15 -55.20 4.24
C GLU A 374 -87.67 -54.99 4.33
N ALA A 375 -88.12 -53.73 4.44
CA ALA A 375 -89.53 -53.38 4.44
C ALA A 375 -90.23 -53.75 3.12
N SER A 376 -89.56 -53.53 1.98
CA SER A 376 -90.10 -53.94 0.66
C SER A 376 -90.13 -55.46 0.49
N GLU A 377 -89.14 -56.17 1.01
CA GLU A 377 -89.08 -57.63 1.04
C GLU A 377 -90.21 -58.19 1.90
N GLU A 378 -90.47 -57.59 3.07
CA GLU A 378 -91.58 -57.98 3.94
C GLU A 378 -92.95 -57.70 3.29
N LEU A 379 -93.10 -56.55 2.62
CA LEU A 379 -94.30 -56.22 1.85
C LEU A 379 -94.54 -57.21 0.71
N LEU A 380 -93.49 -57.60 -0.02
CA LEU A 380 -93.56 -58.66 -1.04
C LEU A 380 -93.90 -60.02 -0.43
N ARG A 381 -93.38 -60.32 0.77
CA ARG A 381 -93.73 -61.53 1.53
C ARG A 381 -95.21 -61.54 1.90
N GLN A 382 -95.73 -60.40 2.35
CA GLN A 382 -97.13 -60.23 2.72
C GLN A 382 -98.06 -60.30 1.51
N ILE A 383 -97.73 -59.63 0.40
CA ILE A 383 -98.46 -59.76 -0.87
C ILE A 383 -98.46 -61.22 -1.35
N ASN A 384 -97.32 -61.92 -1.27
CA ASN A 384 -97.24 -63.33 -1.63
C ASN A 384 -98.13 -64.20 -0.71
N SER A 385 -98.15 -63.92 0.60
CA SER A 385 -99.07 -64.57 1.55
C SER A 385 -100.54 -64.25 1.24
N ASP A 386 -100.86 -63.01 0.90
CA ASP A 386 -102.21 -62.57 0.55
C ASP A 386 -102.68 -63.21 -0.76
N ILE A 387 -101.81 -63.35 -1.76
CA ILE A 387 -102.10 -64.10 -3.00
C ILE A 387 -102.40 -65.57 -2.69
N GLN A 388 -101.64 -66.19 -1.78
CA GLN A 388 -101.88 -67.57 -1.34
C GLN A 388 -103.20 -67.70 -0.56
N ASN A 389 -103.58 -66.70 0.24
CA ASN A 389 -104.82 -66.67 1.02
C ASN A 389 -106.06 -66.27 0.19
N CYS A 390 -105.91 -65.41 -0.82
CA CYS A 390 -106.96 -65.04 -1.78
C CYS A 390 -107.26 -66.16 -2.79
N GLY A 391 -106.43 -67.20 -2.86
CA GLY A 391 -106.74 -68.47 -3.52
C GLY A 391 -107.72 -69.35 -2.74
N GLY A 392 -108.15 -68.98 -1.53
CA GLY A 392 -109.02 -69.80 -0.69
C GLY A 392 -109.95 -68.98 0.22
N SER A 393 -111.02 -68.41 -0.34
CA SER A 393 -112.17 -68.01 0.49
C SER A 393 -113.50 -68.20 -0.22
N THR A 394 -114.01 -69.42 -0.10
CA THR A 394 -115.46 -69.68 -0.05
C THR A 394 -115.96 -69.37 1.36
N ARG A 395 -116.96 -68.48 1.45
CA ARG A 395 -118.04 -68.40 2.44
C ARG A 395 -117.87 -69.27 3.70
N ASP A 396 -117.76 -68.63 4.87
CA ASP A 396 -118.88 -68.67 5.82
C ASP A 396 -118.78 -67.62 6.94
N SER A 397 -119.96 -67.27 7.46
CA SER A 397 -120.27 -66.10 8.29
C SER A 397 -120.18 -66.41 9.79
N LYS A 398 -119.75 -65.45 10.63
CA LYS A 398 -120.54 -64.89 11.76
C LYS A 398 -119.74 -63.99 12.72
N LEU A 399 -120.50 -63.02 13.26
CA LEU A 399 -120.22 -62.05 14.32
C LEU A 399 -119.85 -62.66 15.68
N ASP A 400 -119.01 -61.95 16.44
CA ASP A 400 -119.31 -61.30 17.75
C ASP A 400 -118.00 -60.69 18.34
N LEU A 401 -117.91 -59.38 18.57
CA LEU A 401 -118.27 -58.60 19.77
C LEU A 401 -117.22 -58.59 20.92
N VAL A 402 -116.51 -57.45 21.02
CA VAL A 402 -116.18 -56.62 22.22
C VAL A 402 -115.37 -57.19 23.40
N ALA A 403 -114.18 -56.59 23.63
CA ALA A 403 -113.67 -55.91 24.86
C ALA A 403 -112.18 -55.59 24.60
N GLY A 404 -111.55 -54.44 24.86
CA GLY A 404 -111.74 -53.41 25.89
C GLY A 404 -110.40 -53.25 26.65
N GLY A 405 -109.85 -52.03 26.74
CA GLY A 405 -108.74 -51.65 27.65
C GLY A 405 -107.35 -51.62 26.97
N VAL A 406 -106.77 -50.47 26.64
CA VAL A 406 -106.07 -49.50 27.52
C VAL A 406 -104.80 -50.11 28.13
N ASP A 407 -103.60 -49.67 27.73
CA ASP A 407 -102.89 -48.65 28.52
C ASP A 407 -101.65 -48.05 27.83
N VAL A 408 -101.37 -46.83 28.26
CA VAL A 408 -100.24 -45.95 27.91
C VAL A 408 -99.21 -46.02 29.03
N GLY A 409 -97.92 -45.93 28.68
CA GLY A 409 -96.91 -45.28 29.53
C GLY A 409 -95.75 -46.15 30.03
N CYS A 410 -94.55 -45.91 29.50
CA CYS A 410 -93.53 -45.05 30.11
C CYS A 410 -92.47 -44.70 29.05
#